data_AF-A0A7X0VJK1-F1
#
_entry.id   AF-A0A7X0VJK1-F1
#
_cell.length_a   1.000
_cell.length_b   1.000
_cell.length_c   1.000
_cell.angle_alpha   90.00
_cell.angle_beta   90.00
_cell.angle_gamma   90.00
#
_symmetry.space_group_name_H-M   'P 1'
#
loop_
_entity.id
_entity.type
_entity.pdbx_description
1 polymer ?
#
loop_
_entity_poly.entity_id
_entity_poly.type
_entity_poly.pdbx_seq_one_letter_code
_entity_poly.pdbx_strand_id
1 'polypeptide(L)'
;MNDRNLRLLSIADPVISDIERHEAIVTIHAELDRLVHTSPYILEAEIYLPASERKISSSSTIFEQLPKPEYDALKAVKNRFDNPFIYWHGRLFISFPYSSMAIMGDQEPVFVIGVELNLEQLRDALAGFAIGGSGGSMLIDQDGRWRIAGNGHLLPQAGIDAATAGLTADAPAATAEKWIEGRKYWIAAERSKTMGVTLLSYMPESDILGSLVQYRIWYWVLAVLSVLMIALFAYWIFLQIHQPMRRLMRAFQKVENGNWKLALVHRRQDEFGHLYSQFNSMVAKIDELVHEVYEQQYRANLSELRQLQSQINPHF
;
A
#
# COMPACT_ATOMS: atom_id res chain seq x y z
N MET A 1 -3.45 -10.44 -44.88
CA MET A 1 -2.35 -10.69 -45.81
C MET A 1 -2.76 -11.73 -46.83
N ASN A 2 -2.77 -11.33 -48.09
CA ASN A 2 -3.08 -12.24 -49.19
C ASN A 2 -1.86 -13.15 -49.47
N ASP A 3 -1.97 -14.43 -49.10
CA ASP A 3 -0.93 -15.46 -49.26
C ASP A 3 -0.43 -15.57 -50.71
N ARG A 4 -1.28 -15.24 -51.69
CA ARG A 4 -0.94 -15.28 -53.12
C ARG A 4 0.22 -14.35 -53.50
N ASN A 5 0.20 -13.08 -53.08
CA ASN A 5 1.22 -12.09 -53.48
C ASN A 5 2.57 -12.38 -52.81
N LEU A 6 2.54 -12.86 -51.57
CA LEU A 6 3.74 -13.24 -50.81
C LEU A 6 4.38 -14.50 -51.39
N ARG A 7 3.58 -15.51 -51.76
CA ARG A 7 4.08 -16.69 -52.47
C ARG A 7 4.62 -16.36 -53.85
N LEU A 8 3.96 -15.45 -54.58
CA LEU A 8 4.43 -14.98 -55.88
C LEU A 8 5.84 -14.35 -55.78
N LEU A 9 6.05 -13.45 -54.81
CA LEU A 9 7.34 -12.77 -54.62
C LEU A 9 8.42 -13.61 -53.94
N SER A 10 8.06 -14.71 -53.27
CA SER A 10 9.04 -15.60 -52.62
C SER A 10 9.44 -16.79 -53.48
N ILE A 11 8.54 -17.30 -54.33
CA ILE A 11 8.75 -18.54 -55.11
C ILE A 11 8.89 -18.24 -56.62
N ALA A 12 8.18 -17.25 -57.15
CA ALA A 12 8.06 -16.99 -58.58
C ALA A 12 8.67 -15.65 -59.05
N ASP A 13 9.42 -14.94 -58.19
CA ASP A 13 10.02 -13.64 -58.50
C ASP A 13 10.84 -13.59 -59.81
N PRO A 14 11.56 -14.65 -60.24
CA PRO A 14 12.28 -14.63 -61.51
C PRO A 14 11.39 -14.70 -62.77
N VAL A 15 10.13 -15.10 -62.64
CA VAL A 15 9.24 -15.47 -63.76
C VAL A 15 8.07 -14.50 -63.95
N ILE A 16 7.80 -13.62 -62.97
CA ILE A 16 6.71 -12.64 -63.02
C ILE A 16 7.05 -11.40 -63.86
N SER A 17 6.03 -10.78 -64.46
CA SER A 17 6.20 -9.51 -65.18
C SER A 17 6.50 -8.36 -64.21
N ASP A 18 7.19 -7.32 -64.68
CA ASP A 18 7.51 -6.14 -63.86
C ASP A 18 6.25 -5.44 -63.32
N ILE A 19 5.13 -5.51 -64.07
CA ILE A 19 3.83 -4.95 -63.66
C ILE A 19 3.23 -5.76 -62.50
N GLU A 20 3.17 -7.08 -62.63
CA GLU A 20 2.65 -7.96 -61.56
C GLU A 20 3.51 -7.88 -60.30
N ARG A 21 4.84 -7.77 -60.46
CA ARG A 21 5.76 -7.54 -59.35
C ARG A 21 5.45 -6.23 -58.65
N HIS A 22 5.31 -5.14 -59.40
CA HIS A 22 5.01 -3.82 -58.84
C HIS A 22 3.67 -3.81 -58.09
N GLU A 23 2.62 -4.41 -58.68
CA GLU A 23 1.30 -4.51 -58.05
C GLU A 23 1.32 -5.33 -56.75
N ALA A 24 2.06 -6.44 -56.74
CA ALA A 24 2.23 -7.27 -55.55
C ALA A 24 2.92 -6.49 -54.41
N ILE A 25 3.96 -5.71 -54.73
CA ILE A 25 4.69 -4.87 -53.76
C ILE A 25 3.78 -3.81 -53.16
N VAL A 26 3.09 -3.03 -54.01
CA VAL A 26 2.19 -1.97 -53.55
C VAL A 26 1.10 -2.55 -52.65
N THR A 27 0.56 -3.72 -53.01
CA THR A 27 -0.45 -4.40 -52.20
C THR A 27 0.11 -4.82 -50.84
N ILE A 28 1.30 -5.42 -50.79
CA ILE A 28 1.93 -5.87 -49.55
C ILE A 28 2.28 -4.69 -48.65
N HIS A 29 2.87 -3.63 -49.21
CA HIS A 29 3.19 -2.43 -48.45
C HIS A 29 1.92 -1.83 -47.84
N ALA A 30 0.83 -1.72 -48.60
CA ALA A 30 -0.45 -1.24 -48.07
C ALA A 30 -1.03 -2.17 -46.98
N GLU A 31 -0.80 -3.49 -47.05
CA GLU A 31 -1.19 -4.41 -45.97
C GLU A 31 -0.33 -4.25 -44.71
N LEU A 32 0.99 -4.05 -44.86
CA LEU A 32 1.91 -3.82 -43.75
C LEU A 32 1.65 -2.48 -43.07
N ASP A 33 1.44 -1.41 -43.84
CA ASP A 33 1.10 -0.08 -43.34
C ASP A 33 -0.18 -0.10 -42.51
N ARG A 34 -1.22 -0.78 -43.02
CA ARG A 34 -2.46 -1.01 -42.24
C ARG A 34 -2.20 -1.74 -40.94
N LEU A 35 -1.33 -2.75 -40.95
CA LEU A 35 -1.00 -3.53 -39.77
C LEU A 35 -0.36 -2.66 -38.69
N VAL A 36 0.61 -1.82 -39.04
CA VAL A 36 1.23 -0.87 -38.10
C VAL A 36 0.19 0.08 -37.49
N HIS A 37 -0.77 0.55 -38.28
CA HIS A 37 -1.84 1.43 -37.80
C HIS A 37 -2.97 0.75 -37.00
N THR A 38 -2.98 -0.59 -36.88
CA THR A 38 -3.99 -1.29 -36.05
C THR A 38 -3.73 -1.18 -34.55
N SER A 39 -2.49 -0.92 -34.14
CA SER A 39 -2.09 -0.95 -32.73
C SER A 39 -0.92 0.00 -32.47
N PRO A 40 -0.98 0.84 -31.43
CA PRO A 40 0.13 1.74 -31.07
C PRO A 40 1.36 0.97 -30.58
N TYR A 41 1.22 -0.32 -30.27
CA TYR A 41 2.33 -1.18 -29.83
C TYR A 41 3.18 -1.70 -30.99
N ILE A 42 2.76 -1.48 -32.24
CA ILE A 42 3.50 -1.90 -33.42
C ILE A 42 4.25 -0.68 -33.96
N LEU A 43 5.58 -0.76 -33.99
CA LEU A 43 6.41 0.30 -34.55
C LEU A 43 6.55 0.14 -36.06
N GLU A 44 6.84 -1.08 -36.50
CA GLU A 44 7.10 -1.39 -37.90
C GLU A 44 6.70 -2.84 -38.21
N ALA A 45 6.30 -3.10 -39.46
CA ALA A 45 6.05 -4.45 -39.95
C ALA A 45 6.89 -4.71 -41.19
N GLU A 46 7.59 -5.84 -41.19
CA GLU A 46 8.61 -6.18 -42.18
C GLU A 46 8.42 -7.62 -42.69
N ILE A 47 8.77 -7.82 -43.95
CA ILE A 47 8.77 -9.13 -44.60
C ILE A 47 10.14 -9.37 -45.21
N TYR A 48 10.72 -10.49 -44.81
CA TYR A 48 12.03 -10.94 -45.23
C TYR A 48 11.88 -12.06 -46.27
N LEU A 49 12.44 -11.83 -47.46
CA LEU A 49 12.37 -12.72 -48.61
C LEU A 49 13.78 -13.26 -48.91
N PRO A 50 14.16 -14.43 -48.38
CA PRO A 50 15.52 -14.97 -48.55
C PRO A 50 15.83 -15.33 -50.00
N ALA A 51 14.86 -15.87 -50.74
CA ALA A 51 15.04 -16.28 -52.14
C ALA A 51 15.42 -15.14 -53.09
N SER A 52 14.97 -13.92 -52.81
CA SER A 52 15.29 -12.71 -53.58
C SER A 52 16.32 -11.80 -52.89
N GLU A 53 16.86 -12.23 -51.73
CA GLU A 53 17.73 -11.45 -50.84
C GLU A 53 17.21 -10.02 -50.56
N ARG A 54 15.89 -9.90 -50.34
CA ARG A 54 15.22 -8.60 -50.15
C ARG A 54 14.39 -8.53 -48.87
N LYS A 55 14.22 -7.31 -48.38
CA LYS A 55 13.30 -6.94 -47.30
C LYS A 55 12.28 -5.92 -47.82
N ILE A 56 11.02 -6.08 -47.39
CA ILE A 56 9.94 -5.11 -47.60
C ILE A 56 9.52 -4.63 -46.21
N SER A 57 9.43 -3.32 -46.01
CA SER A 57 8.99 -2.71 -44.75
C SER A 57 7.71 -1.90 -44.95
N SER A 58 7.01 -1.61 -43.86
CA SER A 58 5.93 -0.62 -43.84
C SER A 58 6.46 0.81 -43.97
N SER A 59 7.71 1.09 -43.59
CA SER A 59 8.30 2.44 -43.64
C SER A 59 8.84 2.82 -45.02
N SER A 60 9.23 1.84 -45.84
CA SER A 60 9.80 2.03 -47.17
C SER A 60 8.96 1.35 -48.24
N THR A 61 8.69 2.07 -49.33
CA THR A 61 8.08 1.54 -50.55
C THR A 61 9.09 0.88 -51.48
N ILE A 62 10.38 0.89 -51.13
CA ILE A 62 11.50 0.39 -51.93
C ILE A 62 12.05 -0.88 -51.26
N PHE A 63 12.50 -1.84 -52.07
CA PHE A 63 13.22 -3.00 -51.56
C PHE A 63 14.51 -2.59 -50.86
N GLU A 64 14.67 -3.07 -49.64
CA GLU A 64 15.93 -3.02 -48.93
C GLU A 64 16.67 -4.33 -49.16
N GLN A 65 18.00 -4.27 -49.17
CA GLN A 65 18.82 -5.48 -49.18
C GLN A 65 18.58 -6.25 -47.88
N LEU A 66 18.44 -7.57 -47.97
CA LEU A 66 18.18 -8.41 -46.79
C LEU A 66 19.33 -8.26 -45.76
N PRO A 67 19.05 -7.73 -44.56
CA PRO A 67 20.05 -7.66 -43.50
C PRO A 67 20.25 -9.06 -42.91
N LYS A 68 21.21 -9.82 -43.47
CA LYS A 68 21.48 -11.22 -43.10
C LYS A 68 21.58 -11.46 -41.57
N PRO A 69 22.31 -10.64 -40.78
CA PRO A 69 22.41 -10.85 -39.33
C PRO A 69 21.07 -10.74 -38.58
N GLU A 70 20.21 -9.80 -38.99
CA GLU A 70 18.88 -9.61 -38.40
C GLU A 70 17.94 -10.72 -38.84
N TYR A 71 17.96 -11.09 -40.13
CA TYR A 71 17.21 -12.22 -40.64
C TYR A 71 17.56 -13.54 -39.94
N ASP A 72 18.85 -13.82 -39.74
CA ASP A 72 19.32 -15.03 -39.05
C ASP A 72 18.81 -15.09 -37.61
N ALA A 73 18.79 -13.95 -36.92
CA ALA A 73 18.18 -13.83 -35.60
C ALA A 73 16.67 -14.11 -35.66
N LEU A 74 15.96 -13.53 -36.62
CA LEU A 74 14.51 -13.68 -36.79
C LEU A 74 14.09 -15.11 -37.17
N LYS A 75 14.91 -15.82 -37.96
CA LYS A 75 14.72 -17.22 -38.37
C LYS A 75 14.85 -18.18 -37.19
N ALA A 76 15.57 -17.82 -36.13
CA ALA A 76 15.87 -18.71 -35.00
C ALA A 76 14.62 -19.15 -34.20
N VAL A 77 13.46 -18.51 -34.39
CA VAL A 77 12.19 -18.93 -33.76
C VAL A 77 11.71 -20.24 -34.36
N LYS A 78 11.93 -21.33 -33.62
CA LYS A 78 11.53 -22.68 -34.01
C LYS A 78 10.04 -22.96 -33.79
N ASN A 79 9.43 -22.33 -32.79
CA ASN A 79 8.00 -22.50 -32.48
C ASN A 79 7.30 -21.16 -32.24
N ARG A 80 6.54 -20.70 -33.25
CA ARG A 80 5.77 -19.45 -33.20
C ARG A 80 4.68 -19.40 -32.13
N PHE A 81 4.29 -20.55 -31.57
CA PHE A 81 3.20 -20.65 -30.61
C PHE A 81 3.64 -20.62 -29.15
N ASP A 82 4.93 -20.85 -28.88
CA ASP A 82 5.43 -20.91 -27.51
C ASP A 82 6.24 -19.67 -27.14
N ASN A 83 7.05 -19.14 -28.05
CA ASN A 83 7.86 -17.94 -27.82
C ASN A 83 8.18 -17.20 -29.14
N PRO A 84 7.28 -16.32 -29.61
CA PRO A 84 7.47 -15.62 -30.87
C PRO A 84 8.37 -14.38 -30.74
N PHE A 85 8.82 -14.02 -29.54
CA PHE A 85 9.56 -12.78 -29.29
C PHE A 85 11.06 -12.93 -29.49
N ILE A 86 11.67 -11.94 -30.13
CA ILE A 86 13.10 -11.88 -30.39
C ILE A 86 13.59 -10.49 -30.00
N TYR A 87 14.60 -10.45 -29.15
CA TYR A 87 15.26 -9.20 -28.78
C TYR A 87 16.59 -9.09 -29.54
N TRP A 88 16.71 -8.07 -30.38
CA TRP A 88 17.85 -7.88 -31.26
C TRP A 88 18.30 -6.42 -31.27
N HIS A 89 19.56 -6.16 -30.87
CA HIS A 89 20.17 -4.82 -30.85
C HIS A 89 19.32 -3.72 -30.20
N GLY A 90 18.58 -4.05 -29.14
CA GLY A 90 17.74 -3.08 -28.44
C GLY A 90 16.30 -2.99 -28.96
N ARG A 91 15.96 -3.69 -30.05
CA ARG A 91 14.63 -3.78 -30.65
C ARG A 91 13.96 -5.08 -30.24
N LEU A 92 12.63 -5.08 -30.10
CA LEU A 92 11.85 -6.28 -29.79
C LEU A 92 10.94 -6.59 -30.98
N PHE A 93 11.05 -7.81 -31.48
CA PHE A 93 10.27 -8.29 -32.62
C PHE A 93 9.37 -9.44 -32.23
N ILE A 94 8.23 -9.55 -32.90
CA ILE A 94 7.46 -10.78 -33.00
C ILE A 94 7.76 -11.39 -34.38
N SER A 95 8.37 -12.57 -34.40
CA SER A 95 8.78 -13.25 -35.64
C SER A 95 7.87 -14.41 -35.98
N PHE A 96 7.43 -14.45 -37.23
CA PHE A 96 6.62 -15.52 -37.80
C PHE A 96 7.29 -16.08 -39.06
N PRO A 97 8.18 -17.06 -38.93
CA PRO A 97 8.75 -17.75 -40.09
C PRO A 97 7.67 -18.62 -40.76
N TYR A 98 7.55 -18.50 -42.08
CA TYR A 98 6.66 -19.32 -42.91
C TYR A 98 7.47 -20.32 -43.74
N SER A 99 7.23 -21.61 -43.53
CA SER A 99 7.82 -22.70 -44.32
C SER A 99 6.72 -23.55 -44.94
N SER A 100 6.81 -23.84 -46.23
CA SER A 100 5.79 -24.63 -46.94
C SER A 100 6.00 -26.12 -46.70
N MET A 101 5.13 -26.72 -45.87
CA MET A 101 4.91 -28.16 -45.65
C MET A 101 6.12 -29.01 -45.21
N ALA A 102 5.95 -29.69 -44.08
CA ALA A 102 6.81 -30.73 -43.50
C ALA A 102 7.93 -30.24 -42.55
N ILE A 103 7.60 -30.29 -41.26
CA ILE A 103 8.36 -30.99 -40.21
C ILE A 103 9.80 -31.39 -40.58
N MET A 104 10.75 -30.92 -39.74
CA MET A 104 12.16 -31.33 -39.59
C MET A 104 13.18 -30.80 -40.62
N GLY A 105 13.90 -29.73 -40.24
CA GLY A 105 15.19 -29.40 -40.83
C GLY A 105 15.58 -27.92 -40.71
N ASP A 106 16.89 -27.66 -40.86
CA ASP A 106 17.53 -26.33 -40.94
C ASP A 106 17.21 -25.57 -42.25
N GLN A 107 16.12 -25.95 -42.93
CA GLN A 107 15.75 -25.37 -44.23
C GLN A 107 15.31 -23.91 -44.07
N GLU A 108 15.71 -23.08 -45.04
CA GLU A 108 15.34 -21.66 -45.04
C GLU A 108 13.82 -21.50 -45.19
N PRO A 109 13.18 -20.67 -44.34
CA PRO A 109 11.77 -20.33 -44.52
C PRO A 109 11.54 -19.61 -45.84
N VAL A 110 10.36 -19.81 -46.44
CA VAL A 110 9.96 -19.18 -47.70
C VAL A 110 9.89 -17.65 -47.54
N PHE A 111 9.39 -17.19 -46.39
CA PHE A 111 9.47 -15.80 -45.95
C PHE A 111 9.38 -15.73 -44.43
N VAL A 112 9.84 -14.63 -43.83
CA VAL A 112 9.67 -14.34 -42.40
C VAL A 112 8.93 -13.02 -42.26
N ILE A 113 7.88 -13.00 -41.45
CA ILE A 113 7.21 -11.75 -41.07
C ILE A 113 7.79 -11.33 -39.72
N GLY A 114 8.41 -10.17 -39.67
CA GLY A 114 8.88 -9.53 -38.44
C GLY A 114 7.98 -8.35 -38.11
N VAL A 115 7.43 -8.31 -36.90
CA VAL A 115 6.69 -7.15 -36.40
C VAL A 115 7.51 -6.54 -35.28
N GLU A 116 8.05 -5.35 -35.50
CA GLU A 116 8.75 -4.60 -34.46
C GLU A 116 7.75 -3.97 -33.50
N LEU A 117 8.01 -4.13 -32.22
CA LEU A 117 7.20 -3.56 -31.15
C LEU A 117 7.75 -2.22 -30.69
N ASN A 118 6.84 -1.26 -30.49
CA ASN A 118 7.16 0.03 -29.92
C ASN A 118 7.46 -0.13 -28.42
N LEU A 119 8.75 -0.15 -28.08
CA LEU A 119 9.22 -0.32 -26.71
C LEU A 119 8.83 0.85 -25.80
N GLU A 120 8.72 2.07 -26.32
CA GLU A 120 8.28 3.22 -25.53
C GLU A 120 6.82 3.05 -25.12
N GLN A 121 5.95 2.73 -26.08
CA GLN A 121 4.54 2.48 -25.81
C GLN A 121 4.33 1.29 -24.87
N LEU A 122 5.15 0.24 -24.99
CA LEU A 122 5.11 -0.91 -24.09
C LEU A 122 5.57 -0.55 -22.67
N ARG A 123 6.60 0.28 -22.53
CA ARG A 123 7.05 0.78 -21.21
C ARG A 123 5.97 1.62 -20.54
N ASP A 124 5.31 2.50 -21.28
CA ASP A 124 4.21 3.30 -20.75
C ASP A 124 3.03 2.42 -20.31
N ALA A 125 2.67 1.42 -21.11
CA ALA A 125 1.64 0.46 -20.72
C ALA A 125 2.03 -0.33 -19.46
N LEU A 126 3.29 -0.77 -19.35
CA LEU A 126 3.82 -1.41 -18.16
C LEU A 126 3.79 -0.48 -16.94
N ALA A 127 4.12 0.80 -17.11
CA ALA A 127 4.06 1.78 -16.03
C ALA A 127 2.66 1.88 -15.40
N GLY A 128 1.60 1.70 -16.20
CA GLY A 128 0.21 1.62 -15.72
C GLY A 128 -0.09 0.41 -14.81
N PHE A 129 0.70 -0.66 -14.88
CA PHE A 129 0.58 -1.83 -13.99
C PHE A 129 1.38 -1.70 -12.68
N ALA A 130 2.11 -0.60 -12.49
CA ALA A 130 2.81 -0.36 -11.24
C ALA A 130 1.80 -0.12 -10.10
N ILE A 131 1.84 -0.97 -9.08
CA ILE A 131 0.99 -0.84 -7.89
C ILE A 131 1.76 0.00 -6.86
N GLY A 132 1.26 1.21 -6.56
CA GLY A 132 1.89 2.11 -5.58
C GLY A 132 3.09 2.89 -6.16
N GLY A 133 3.36 4.08 -5.59
CA GLY A 133 4.25 5.09 -6.19
C GLY A 133 5.72 4.68 -6.38
N SER A 134 6.23 3.75 -5.57
CA SER A 134 7.60 3.21 -5.65
C SER A 134 7.66 1.80 -6.25
N GLY A 135 6.51 1.21 -6.60
CA GLY A 135 6.43 -0.07 -7.27
C GLY A 135 6.77 0.02 -8.75
N GLY A 136 6.94 -1.13 -9.39
CA GLY A 136 7.20 -1.23 -10.81
C GLY A 136 6.62 -2.51 -11.39
N SER A 137 6.47 -2.52 -12.71
CA SER A 137 6.16 -3.73 -13.45
C SER A 137 7.25 -4.00 -14.48
N MET A 138 7.39 -5.27 -14.83
CA MET A 138 8.41 -5.75 -15.73
C MET A 138 7.89 -6.97 -16.49
N LEU A 139 8.19 -7.05 -17.77
CA LEU A 139 7.91 -8.21 -18.61
C LEU A 139 9.22 -8.91 -18.92
N ILE A 140 9.24 -10.23 -18.75
CA ILE A 140 10.42 -11.07 -18.97
C ILE A 140 10.10 -12.23 -19.91
N ASP A 141 11.12 -12.62 -20.68
CA ASP A 141 11.12 -13.85 -21.45
C ASP A 141 11.11 -15.09 -20.53
N GLN A 142 10.52 -16.20 -20.97
CA GLN A 142 10.60 -17.48 -20.27
C GLN A 142 12.04 -17.95 -20.04
N ASP A 143 12.93 -17.69 -21.02
CA ASP A 143 14.35 -18.04 -20.94
C ASP A 143 15.21 -16.95 -20.28
N GLY A 144 14.60 -15.86 -19.81
CA GLY A 144 15.30 -14.73 -19.19
C GLY A 144 16.23 -13.94 -20.11
N ARG A 145 16.13 -14.14 -21.45
CA ARG A 145 17.02 -13.51 -22.45
C ARG A 145 16.83 -12.01 -22.56
N TRP A 146 15.61 -11.54 -22.36
CA TRP A 146 15.27 -10.13 -22.41
C TRP A 146 14.27 -9.78 -21.32
N ARG A 147 14.30 -8.51 -20.93
CA ARG A 147 13.45 -7.96 -19.87
C ARG A 147 13.17 -6.48 -20.11
N ILE A 148 11.93 -6.06 -19.94
CA ILE A 148 11.47 -4.68 -20.14
C ILE A 148 10.75 -4.21 -18.88
N ALA A 149 11.16 -3.10 -18.30
CA ALA A 149 10.49 -2.48 -17.16
C ALA A 149 9.72 -1.23 -17.59
N GLY A 150 8.54 -1.01 -17.03
CA GLY A 150 7.76 0.20 -17.31
C GLY A 150 8.41 1.48 -16.77
N ASN A 151 8.81 1.45 -15.49
CA ASN A 151 9.31 2.64 -14.78
C ASN A 151 10.85 2.76 -14.82
N GLY A 152 11.50 2.03 -15.74
CA GLY A 152 12.97 1.97 -15.86
C GLY A 152 13.69 1.26 -14.70
N HIS A 153 13.03 1.01 -13.57
CA HIS A 153 13.58 0.21 -12.48
C HIS A 153 13.47 -1.28 -12.82
N LEU A 154 14.61 -1.93 -12.88
CA LEU A 154 14.71 -3.37 -13.10
C LEU A 154 14.78 -4.06 -11.75
N LEU A 155 13.91 -5.05 -11.56
CA LEU A 155 14.04 -5.91 -10.39
C LEU A 155 15.34 -6.73 -10.54
N PRO A 156 16.21 -6.79 -9.52
CA PRO A 156 17.40 -7.62 -9.56
C PRO A 156 17.08 -9.10 -9.81
N GLN A 157 18.03 -9.83 -10.40
CA GLN A 157 17.83 -11.22 -10.81
C GLN A 157 17.33 -12.11 -9.65
N ALA A 158 17.88 -11.92 -8.45
CA ALA A 158 17.45 -12.66 -7.26
C ALA A 158 15.96 -12.46 -6.88
N GLY A 159 15.38 -11.31 -7.22
CA GLY A 159 13.94 -11.05 -7.07
C GLY A 159 13.12 -11.73 -8.17
N ILE A 160 13.61 -11.69 -9.41
CA ILE A 160 13.00 -12.39 -10.54
C ILE A 160 12.94 -13.88 -10.25
N ASP A 161 14.08 -14.49 -9.90
CA ASP A 161 14.19 -15.93 -9.64
C ASP A 161 13.23 -16.37 -8.52
N ALA A 162 13.11 -15.57 -7.45
CA ALA A 162 12.19 -15.84 -6.35
C ALA A 162 10.72 -15.80 -6.79
N ALA A 163 10.35 -14.85 -7.65
CA ALA A 163 8.99 -14.73 -8.17
C ALA A 163 8.66 -15.83 -9.20
N THR A 164 9.64 -16.21 -10.03
CA THR A 164 9.45 -17.24 -11.06
C THR A 164 9.53 -18.66 -10.52
N ALA A 165 10.19 -18.89 -9.37
CA ALA A 165 10.28 -20.21 -8.75
C ALA A 165 8.92 -20.81 -8.36
N GLY A 166 7.93 -19.95 -8.08
CA GLY A 166 6.56 -20.38 -7.77
C GLY A 166 5.69 -20.67 -9.00
N LEU A 167 6.15 -20.33 -10.21
CA LEU A 167 5.37 -20.53 -11.44
C LEU A 167 5.50 -21.98 -11.92
N THR A 168 4.37 -22.65 -12.04
CA THR A 168 4.30 -24.01 -12.62
C THR A 168 3.40 -24.01 -13.86
N ALA A 169 3.39 -25.12 -14.61
CA ALA A 169 2.49 -25.25 -15.76
C ALA A 169 1.00 -25.15 -15.37
N ASP A 170 0.68 -25.59 -14.16
CA ASP A 170 -0.68 -25.61 -13.61
C ASP A 170 -1.04 -24.33 -12.83
N ALA A 171 -0.05 -23.64 -12.26
CA ALA A 171 -0.20 -22.37 -11.57
C ALA A 171 0.54 -21.26 -12.34
N PRO A 172 -0.15 -20.57 -13.29
CA PRO A 172 0.46 -19.52 -14.09
C PRO A 172 0.69 -18.24 -13.28
N ALA A 173 0.19 -18.13 -12.05
CA ALA A 173 0.39 -16.97 -11.18
C ALA A 173 1.05 -17.39 -9.86
N ALA A 174 1.99 -16.58 -9.39
CA ALA A 174 2.71 -16.79 -8.14
C ALA A 174 2.99 -15.45 -7.44
N THR A 175 3.12 -15.50 -6.11
CA THR A 175 3.57 -14.36 -5.31
C THR A 175 4.80 -14.75 -4.51
N ALA A 176 5.69 -13.79 -4.27
CA ALA A 176 6.92 -13.97 -3.51
C ALA A 176 7.23 -12.72 -2.69
N GLU A 177 7.86 -12.95 -1.54
CA GLU A 177 8.45 -11.90 -0.72
C GLU A 177 9.97 -12.07 -0.72
N LYS A 178 10.72 -11.02 -1.02
CA LYS A 178 12.18 -11.09 -1.04
C LYS A 178 12.83 -9.81 -0.52
N TRP A 179 13.90 -9.99 0.26
CA TRP A 179 14.80 -8.92 0.62
C TRP A 179 15.79 -8.67 -0.52
N ILE A 180 15.77 -7.45 -1.06
CA ILE A 180 16.61 -7.01 -2.17
C ILE A 180 17.23 -5.68 -1.74
N GLU A 181 18.56 -5.60 -1.73
CA GLU A 181 19.30 -4.38 -1.37
C GLU A 181 18.87 -3.76 -0.03
N GLY A 182 18.53 -4.60 0.96
CA GLY A 182 18.10 -4.18 2.28
C GLY A 182 16.64 -3.69 2.38
N ARG A 183 15.88 -3.72 1.29
CA ARG A 183 14.43 -3.44 1.27
C ARG A 183 13.65 -4.74 1.03
N LYS A 184 12.54 -4.91 1.72
CA LYS A 184 11.63 -6.04 1.50
C LYS A 184 10.67 -5.70 0.36
N TYR A 185 10.58 -6.57 -0.64
CA TYR A 185 9.70 -6.43 -1.79
C TYR A 185 8.65 -7.52 -1.79
N TRP A 186 7.43 -7.13 -2.13
CA TRP A 186 6.34 -8.02 -2.55
C TRP A 186 6.35 -8.09 -4.07
N ILE A 187 6.35 -9.30 -4.61
CA ILE A 187 6.46 -9.55 -6.05
C ILE A 187 5.34 -10.50 -6.44
N ALA A 188 4.55 -10.12 -7.44
CA ALA A 188 3.58 -10.97 -8.11
C ALA A 188 4.10 -11.27 -9.51
N ALA A 189 3.96 -12.51 -9.97
CA ALA A 189 4.33 -12.95 -11.29
C ALA A 189 3.17 -13.70 -11.94
N GLU A 190 2.92 -13.43 -13.22
CA GLU A 190 1.92 -14.13 -14.02
C GLU A 190 2.49 -14.49 -15.39
N ARG A 191 2.46 -15.77 -15.73
CA ARG A 191 2.97 -16.34 -16.99
C ARG A 191 1.85 -16.49 -17.99
N SER A 192 2.05 -15.91 -19.17
CA SER A 192 1.20 -16.16 -20.33
C SER A 192 1.49 -17.54 -20.93
N LYS A 193 0.43 -18.35 -21.07
CA LYS A 193 0.52 -19.71 -21.67
C LYS A 193 0.74 -19.67 -23.19
N THR A 194 0.34 -18.60 -23.86
CA THR A 194 0.33 -18.50 -25.34
C THR A 194 1.49 -17.70 -25.91
N MET A 195 2.17 -16.91 -25.09
CA MET A 195 3.14 -15.92 -25.56
C MET A 195 4.56 -16.14 -25.05
N GLY A 196 4.79 -17.07 -24.12
CA GLY A 196 6.15 -17.31 -23.64
C GLY A 196 6.69 -16.25 -22.69
N VAL A 197 5.84 -15.34 -22.21
CA VAL A 197 6.26 -14.18 -21.39
C VAL A 197 5.68 -14.23 -19.99
N THR A 198 6.41 -13.67 -19.04
CA THR A 198 5.97 -13.52 -17.64
C THR A 198 5.91 -12.04 -17.30
N LEU A 199 4.75 -11.59 -16.83
CA LEU A 199 4.56 -10.26 -16.25
C LEU A 199 4.88 -10.33 -14.76
N LEU A 200 5.77 -9.47 -14.30
CA LEU A 200 6.10 -9.28 -12.89
C LEU A 200 5.61 -7.90 -12.46
N SER A 201 4.94 -7.82 -11.32
CA SER A 201 4.64 -6.57 -10.63
C SER A 201 5.26 -6.64 -9.24
N TYR A 202 5.99 -5.61 -8.84
CA TYR A 202 6.70 -5.58 -7.58
C TYR A 202 6.49 -4.25 -6.86
N MET A 203 6.41 -4.29 -5.54
CA MET A 203 6.24 -3.11 -4.69
C MET A 203 7.06 -3.27 -3.40
N PRO A 204 7.81 -2.25 -2.97
CA PRO A 204 8.48 -2.31 -1.68
C PRO A 204 7.46 -2.28 -0.54
N GLU A 205 7.70 -3.07 0.51
CA GLU A 205 6.84 -3.14 1.69
C GLU A 205 6.70 -1.77 2.37
N SER A 206 7.73 -0.92 2.27
CA SER A 206 7.69 0.46 2.78
C SER A 206 6.65 1.35 2.13
N ASP A 207 6.16 1.03 0.93
CA ASP A 207 5.09 1.80 0.29
C ASP A 207 3.71 1.37 0.79
N ILE A 208 3.55 0.07 1.02
CA ILE A 208 2.36 -0.50 1.65
C ILE A 208 2.25 0.01 3.10
N LEU A 209 3.36 -0.04 3.84
CA LEU A 209 3.44 0.32 5.25
C LEU A 209 3.81 1.79 5.49
N GLY A 210 4.21 2.55 4.47
CA GLY A 210 4.70 3.93 4.62
C GLY A 210 3.66 4.86 5.21
N SER A 211 2.40 4.68 4.78
CA SER A 211 1.24 5.30 5.39
C SER A 211 1.12 4.96 6.89
N LEU A 212 1.44 3.73 7.29
CA LEU A 212 1.37 3.29 8.70
C LEU A 212 2.43 3.93 9.59
N VAL A 213 3.60 4.29 9.07
CA VAL A 213 4.65 4.95 9.86
C VAL A 213 4.20 6.35 10.31
N GLN A 214 3.52 7.10 9.43
CA GLN A 214 2.93 8.39 9.79
C GLN A 214 1.82 8.23 10.83
N TYR A 215 0.96 7.22 10.69
CA TYR A 215 -0.07 6.92 11.69
C TYR A 215 0.52 6.51 13.04
N ARG A 216 1.68 5.85 13.07
CA ARG A 216 2.36 5.46 14.31
C ARG A 216 2.77 6.69 15.14
N ILE A 217 3.23 7.77 14.51
CA ILE A 217 3.57 9.01 15.20
C ILE A 217 2.32 9.65 15.80
N TRP A 218 1.25 9.78 15.00
CA TRP A 218 -0.02 10.32 15.47
C TRP A 218 -0.64 9.49 16.59
N TYR A 219 -0.53 8.16 16.52
CA TYR A 219 -0.95 7.27 17.58
C TYR A 219 -0.22 7.56 18.89
N TRP A 220 1.12 7.70 18.86
CA TRP A 220 1.89 8.04 20.06
C TRP A 220 1.57 9.43 20.60
N VAL A 221 1.39 10.43 19.73
CA VAL A 221 0.97 11.79 20.15
C VAL A 221 -0.38 11.73 20.85
N LEU A 222 -1.35 11.01 20.27
CA LEU A 222 -2.69 10.88 20.83
C LEU A 222 -2.69 10.08 22.15
N ALA A 223 -1.86 9.04 22.25
CA ALA A 223 -1.68 8.25 23.47
C ALA A 223 -1.05 9.07 24.61
N VAL A 224 -0.02 9.87 24.33
CA VAL A 224 0.58 10.77 25.33
C VAL A 224 -0.42 11.85 25.75
N LEU A 225 -1.13 12.43 24.79
CA LEU A 225 -2.15 13.44 25.07
C LEU A 225 -3.30 12.88 25.92
N SER A 226 -3.74 11.65 25.66
CA SER A 226 -4.80 11.01 26.45
C SER A 226 -4.35 10.71 27.89
N VAL A 227 -3.13 10.22 28.08
CA VAL A 227 -2.55 10.01 29.41
C VAL A 227 -2.43 11.34 30.17
N LEU A 228 -1.98 12.41 29.52
CA LEU A 228 -1.92 13.75 30.12
C LEU A 228 -3.30 14.28 30.50
N MET A 229 -4.30 14.09 29.64
CA MET A 229 -5.70 14.46 29.93
C MET A 229 -6.25 13.70 31.13
N ILE A 230 -6.03 12.38 31.21
CA ILE A 230 -6.46 11.55 32.34
C ILE A 230 -5.78 12.02 33.64
N ALA A 231 -4.46 12.27 33.60
CA ALA A 231 -3.71 12.74 34.76
C ALA A 231 -4.20 14.12 35.23
N LEU A 232 -4.45 15.04 34.29
CA LEU A 232 -4.98 16.37 34.60
C LEU A 232 -6.39 16.29 35.20
N PHE A 233 -7.25 15.43 34.65
CA PHE A 233 -8.61 15.26 35.15
C PHE A 233 -8.64 14.59 36.53
N ALA A 234 -7.81 13.57 36.75
CA ALA A 234 -7.64 12.94 38.06
C ALA A 234 -7.12 13.94 39.11
N TYR A 235 -6.15 14.77 38.74
CA TYR A 235 -5.63 15.83 39.62
C TYR A 235 -6.69 16.89 39.92
N TRP A 236 -7.49 17.28 38.93
CA TRP A 236 -8.60 18.21 39.10
C TRP A 236 -9.66 17.65 40.06
N ILE A 237 -10.08 16.39 39.90
CA ILE A 237 -11.00 15.71 40.82
C ILE A 237 -10.41 15.65 42.24
N PHE A 238 -9.12 15.34 42.36
CA PHE A 238 -8.46 15.28 43.66
C PHE A 238 -8.55 16.63 44.42
N LEU A 239 -8.35 17.74 43.71
CA LEU A 239 -8.44 19.09 44.28
C LEU A 239 -9.88 19.54 44.54
N GLN A 240 -10.81 19.27 43.62
CA GLN A 240 -12.19 19.77 43.71
C GLN A 240 -13.08 18.94 44.64
N ILE A 241 -12.88 17.63 44.71
CA ILE A 241 -13.80 16.72 45.41
C ILE A 241 -13.09 16.04 46.57
N HIS A 242 -11.98 15.34 46.28
CA HIS A 242 -11.35 14.47 47.28
C HIS A 242 -10.75 15.28 48.45
N GLN A 243 -10.10 16.42 48.18
CA GLN A 243 -9.51 17.25 49.22
C GLN A 243 -10.56 17.93 50.13
N PRO A 244 -11.62 18.59 49.60
CA PRO A 244 -12.68 19.15 50.44
C PRO A 244 -13.44 18.08 51.24
N MET A 245 -13.72 16.93 50.63
CA MET A 245 -14.36 15.81 51.32
C MET A 245 -13.49 15.29 52.49
N ARG A 246 -12.19 15.11 52.28
CA ARG A 246 -11.27 14.68 53.34
C ARG A 246 -11.16 15.70 54.48
N ARG A 247 -11.24 17.00 54.19
CA ARG A 247 -11.26 18.06 55.23
C ARG A 247 -12.53 17.99 56.06
N LEU A 248 -13.69 17.79 55.41
CA LEU A 248 -14.97 17.64 56.10
C LEU A 248 -14.99 16.40 56.99
N MET A 249 -14.54 15.26 56.48
CA MET A 249 -14.44 14.00 57.25
C MET A 249 -13.57 14.17 58.51
N ARG A 250 -12.42 14.86 58.39
CA ARG A 250 -11.56 15.16 59.53
C ARG A 250 -12.22 16.11 60.53
N ALA A 251 -13.06 17.04 60.07
CA ALA A 251 -13.79 17.94 60.97
C ALA A 251 -14.85 17.18 61.77
N PHE A 252 -15.62 16.29 61.12
CA PHE A 252 -16.54 15.39 61.80
C PHE A 252 -15.85 14.59 62.91
N GLN A 253 -14.72 13.95 62.61
CA GLN A 253 -13.94 13.19 63.60
C GLN A 253 -13.47 14.04 64.78
N LYS A 254 -13.13 15.33 64.57
CA LYS A 254 -12.71 16.20 65.67
C LYS A 254 -13.86 16.61 66.57
N VAL A 255 -15.03 16.86 65.98
CA VAL A 255 -16.27 17.19 66.70
C VAL A 255 -16.73 15.99 67.54
N GLU A 256 -16.68 14.77 66.98
CA GLU A 256 -16.96 13.53 67.71
C GLU A 256 -16.05 13.34 68.94
N ASN A 257 -14.78 13.73 68.83
CA ASN A 257 -13.82 13.71 69.94
C ASN A 257 -13.96 14.89 70.93
N GLY A 258 -15.07 15.64 70.87
CA GLY A 258 -15.38 16.72 71.82
C GLY A 258 -14.73 18.08 71.50
N ASN A 259 -14.17 18.27 70.30
CA ASN A 259 -13.65 19.57 69.89
C ASN A 259 -14.68 20.36 69.06
N TRP A 260 -15.44 21.21 69.73
CA TRP A 260 -16.53 22.00 69.15
C TRP A 260 -16.11 23.38 68.62
N LYS A 261 -14.83 23.78 68.80
CA LYS A 261 -14.31 25.08 68.36
C LYS A 261 -13.80 25.11 66.92
N LEU A 262 -14.23 24.18 66.07
CA LEU A 262 -13.77 24.07 64.68
C LEU A 262 -14.70 24.80 63.72
N ALA A 263 -14.14 25.76 62.99
CA ALA A 263 -14.77 26.39 61.84
C ALA A 263 -14.11 25.88 60.55
N LEU A 264 -14.88 25.19 59.71
CA LEU A 264 -14.48 24.91 58.34
C LEU A 264 -14.67 26.18 57.50
N VAL A 265 -13.57 26.70 56.95
CA VAL A 265 -13.61 27.85 56.03
C VAL A 265 -13.34 27.35 54.63
N HIS A 266 -14.29 27.60 53.71
CA HIS A 266 -14.10 27.38 52.29
C HIS A 266 -14.02 28.71 51.55
N ARG A 267 -12.98 28.88 50.73
CA ARG A 267 -12.78 30.12 49.96
C ARG A 267 -13.65 30.18 48.70
N ARG A 268 -14.19 29.04 48.25
CA ARG A 268 -15.04 28.96 47.05
C ARG A 268 -16.52 28.87 47.45
N GLN A 269 -17.38 29.51 46.68
CA GLN A 269 -18.83 29.42 46.83
C GLN A 269 -19.35 28.28 45.96
N ASP A 270 -18.99 27.05 46.30
CA ASP A 270 -19.44 25.81 45.67
C ASP A 270 -20.30 24.99 46.65
N GLU A 271 -20.76 23.81 46.24
CA GLU A 271 -21.57 22.91 47.06
C GLU A 271 -20.86 22.53 48.38
N PHE A 272 -19.52 22.43 48.37
CA PHE A 272 -18.75 22.18 49.59
C PHE A 272 -18.75 23.39 50.52
N GLY A 273 -18.75 24.62 49.99
CA GLY A 273 -18.95 25.83 50.78
C GLY A 273 -20.29 25.82 51.52
N HIS A 274 -21.36 25.41 50.83
CA HIS A 274 -22.67 25.24 51.46
C HIS A 274 -22.64 24.15 52.54
N LEU A 275 -22.09 22.97 52.25
CA LEU A 275 -21.93 21.89 53.23
C LEU A 275 -21.12 22.32 54.46
N TYR A 276 -20.06 23.08 54.28
CA TYR A 276 -19.23 23.58 55.40
C TYR A 276 -20.00 24.56 56.26
N SER A 277 -20.82 25.44 55.66
CA SER A 277 -21.66 26.38 56.41
C SER A 277 -22.75 25.68 57.23
N GLN A 278 -23.38 24.64 56.67
CA GLN A 278 -24.36 23.80 57.38
C GLN A 278 -23.70 23.02 58.52
N PHE A 279 -22.53 22.43 58.26
CA PHE A 279 -21.72 21.76 59.28
C PHE A 279 -21.37 22.71 60.44
N ASN A 280 -20.84 23.90 60.15
CA ASN A 280 -20.48 24.88 61.19
C ASN A 280 -21.71 25.30 62.01
N SER A 281 -22.86 25.53 61.36
CA SER A 281 -24.12 25.84 62.04
C SER A 281 -24.58 24.72 62.98
N MET A 282 -24.41 23.46 62.55
CA MET A 282 -24.72 22.29 63.38
C MET A 282 -23.80 22.22 64.60
N VAL A 283 -22.49 22.41 64.42
CA VAL A 283 -21.50 22.39 65.51
C VAL A 283 -21.79 23.49 66.53
N ALA A 284 -22.13 24.70 66.07
CA ALA A 284 -22.49 25.82 66.95
C ALA A 284 -23.71 25.51 67.82
N LYS A 285 -24.76 24.89 67.25
CA LYS A 285 -25.94 24.45 68.02
C LYS A 285 -25.60 23.38 69.06
N ILE A 286 -24.70 22.45 68.73
CA ILE A 286 -24.29 21.43 69.70
C ILE A 286 -23.49 22.08 70.85
N ASP A 287 -22.60 23.03 70.56
CA ASP A 287 -21.87 23.79 71.59
C ASP A 287 -22.83 24.56 72.52
N GLU A 288 -23.87 25.20 71.96
CA GLU A 288 -24.92 25.88 72.73
C GLU A 288 -25.71 24.91 73.62
N LEU A 289 -26.15 23.76 73.09
CA LEU A 289 -26.86 22.74 73.86
C LEU A 289 -26.01 22.16 74.99
N VAL A 290 -24.71 21.93 74.73
CA VAL A 290 -23.77 21.48 75.76
C VAL A 290 -23.67 22.53 76.86
N HIS A 291 -23.52 23.82 76.51
CA HIS A 291 -23.47 24.90 77.49
C HIS A 291 -24.75 25.00 78.33
N GLU A 292 -25.91 24.86 77.70
CA GLU A 292 -27.21 24.88 78.39
C GLU A 292 -27.34 23.73 79.39
N VAL A 293 -27.01 22.50 78.99
CA VAL A 293 -27.04 21.33 79.90
C VAL A 293 -26.07 21.53 81.07
N TYR A 294 -24.88 22.08 80.83
CA TYR A 294 -23.93 22.41 81.90
C TYR A 294 -24.50 23.46 82.87
N GLU A 295 -25.11 24.53 82.37
CA GLU A 295 -25.74 25.54 83.23
C GLU A 295 -26.90 24.95 84.04
N GLN A 296 -27.75 24.13 83.42
CA GLN A 296 -28.87 23.48 84.09
C GLN A 296 -28.37 22.55 85.20
N GLN A 297 -27.36 21.73 84.93
CA GLN A 297 -26.75 20.85 85.93
C GLN A 297 -26.13 21.65 87.08
N TYR A 298 -25.45 22.78 86.77
CA TYR A 298 -24.88 23.66 87.79
C TYR A 298 -25.97 24.27 88.68
N ARG A 299 -27.07 24.76 88.10
CA ARG A 299 -28.21 25.32 88.85
C ARG A 299 -28.92 24.25 89.69
N ALA A 300 -29.06 23.03 89.16
CA ALA A 300 -29.64 21.91 89.89
C ALA A 300 -28.80 21.56 91.13
N ASN A 301 -27.48 21.37 90.95
CA ASN A 301 -26.55 21.12 92.06
C ASN A 301 -26.59 22.25 93.11
N LEU A 302 -26.64 23.51 92.66
CA LEU A 302 -26.75 24.66 93.57
C LEU A 302 -28.06 24.65 94.36
N SER A 303 -29.16 24.24 93.73
CA SER A 303 -30.47 24.15 94.37
C SER A 303 -30.53 23.02 95.39
N GLU A 304 -29.94 21.87 95.07
CA GLU A 304 -29.77 20.75 96.00
C GLU A 304 -28.92 21.15 97.22
N LEU A 305 -27.79 21.85 96.99
CA LEU A 305 -26.97 22.38 98.09
C LEU A 305 -27.74 23.35 98.98
N ARG A 306 -28.55 24.24 98.40
CA ARG A 306 -29.41 25.17 99.17
C ARG A 306 -30.50 24.42 99.95
N GLN A 307 -31.09 23.37 99.36
CA GLN A 307 -32.06 22.53 100.04
C GLN A 307 -31.42 21.79 101.22
N LEU A 308 -30.25 21.17 101.04
CA LEU A 308 -29.49 20.54 102.13
C LEU A 308 -29.14 21.56 103.23
N GLN A 309 -28.72 22.76 102.85
CA GLN A 309 -28.46 23.84 103.81
C GLN A 309 -29.72 24.22 104.61
N SER A 310 -30.90 24.22 103.98
CA SER A 310 -32.17 24.48 104.67
C SER A 310 -32.57 23.36 105.64
N GLN A 311 -32.23 22.10 105.34
CA GLN A 311 -32.50 20.95 106.22
C GLN A 311 -31.57 20.88 107.43
N ILE A 312 -30.38 21.47 107.36
CA ILE A 312 -29.45 21.56 108.49
C ILE A 312 -29.91 22.60 109.53
N ASN A 313 -30.87 23.48 109.18
CA ASN A 313 -31.34 24.56 110.05
C ASN A 313 -32.88 24.59 110.23
N PRO A 314 -33.51 23.60 110.90
CA PRO A 314 -34.90 23.71 111.30
C PRO A 314 -34.95 24.29 112.72
N HIS A 315 -34.96 25.63 112.85
CA HIS A 315 -35.47 26.40 113.99
C HIS A 315 -34.88 27.81 113.97
N PHE A 316 -35.66 28.77 113.47
CA PHE A 316 -36.32 29.84 114.24
C PHE A 316 -37.09 30.74 113.27
#